data_AF-A0A6B3ED11-F1
#
_entry.id   AF-A0A6B3ED11-F1
#
_cell.length_a   1.000
_cell.length_b   1.000
_cell.length_c   1.000
_cell.angle_alpha   90.00
_cell.angle_beta   90.00
_cell.angle_gamma   90.00
#
_symmetry.space_group_name_H-M   'P 1'
#
loop_
_entity.id
_entity.type
_entity.pdbx_description
1 polymer ?
#
loop_
_entity_poly.entity_id
_entity_poly.type
_entity_poly.pdbx_seq_one_letter_code
_entity_poly.pdbx_strand_id
1 'polypeptide(L)'
;TIAKLRAARRLWARVTEVCGAVDGQVQHAVTSPVMMSRRDPWVNMPRTTLATLAAGVGGADAVTVLPFDHALGLPDAFARR
;
A
#
# COMPACT_ATOMS: atom_id res chain seq x y z
N THR A 1 5.26 5.81 -4.41
CA THR A 1 5.27 4.65 -3.46
C THR A 1 6.61 3.95 -3.41
N ILE A 2 7.17 3.51 -4.54
CA ILE A 2 8.46 2.76 -4.60
C ILE A 2 9.58 3.45 -3.81
N ALA A 3 9.91 4.70 -4.13
CA ALA A 3 11.00 5.43 -3.47
C ALA A 3 10.73 5.62 -1.96
N LYS A 4 9.47 5.90 -1.58
CA LYS A 4 9.06 6.08 -0.19
C LYS A 4 9.35 4.84 0.66
N LEU A 5 8.95 3.65 0.18
CA LEU A 5 9.16 2.38 0.90
C LEU A 5 10.66 2.07 1.06
N ARG A 6 11.46 2.31 0.01
CA ARG A 6 12.92 2.13 0.03
C ARG A 6 13.61 3.12 0.98
N ALA A 7 13.21 4.39 0.95
CA ALA A 7 13.74 5.42 1.83
C ALA A 7 13.41 5.13 3.30
N ALA A 8 12.19 4.70 3.60
CA ALA A 8 11.77 4.35 4.96
C ALA A 8 12.66 3.26 5.58
N ARG A 9 13.01 2.19 4.82
CA ARG A 9 13.94 1.16 5.32
C ARG A 9 15.33 1.70 5.64
N ARG A 10 15.88 2.57 4.78
CA ARG A 10 17.20 3.19 5.02
C ARG A 10 17.20 4.07 6.25
N LEU A 11 16.14 4.88 6.41
CA LEU A 11 15.99 5.75 7.57
C LEU A 11 15.81 4.93 8.84
N TRP A 12 15.00 3.86 8.80
CA TRP A 12 14.82 2.97 9.94
C TRP A 12 16.12 2.27 10.34
N ALA A 13 16.88 1.75 9.39
CA ALA A 13 18.18 1.14 9.66
C ALA A 13 19.13 2.10 10.38
N ARG A 14 19.10 3.40 10.04
CA ARG A 14 19.92 4.40 10.74
C ARG A 14 19.44 4.65 12.17
N VAL A 15 18.12 4.66 12.40
CA VAL A 15 17.54 4.79 13.74
C VAL A 15 17.93 3.59 14.60
N THR A 16 17.78 2.37 14.09
CA THR A 16 18.10 1.15 14.85
C THR A 16 19.59 1.07 15.18
N GLU A 17 20.47 1.45 14.24
CA GLU A 17 21.92 1.53 14.46
C GLU A 17 22.26 2.45 15.66
N VAL A 18 21.70 3.65 15.71
CA VAL A 18 21.94 4.61 16.81
C VAL A 18 21.33 4.13 18.12
N CYS A 19 20.21 3.38 18.07
CA CYS A 19 19.55 2.83 19.24
C CYS A 19 20.14 1.47 19.72
N GLY A 20 21.12 0.89 19.01
CA GLY A 20 21.66 -0.43 19.34
C GLY A 20 20.68 -1.59 19.10
N ALA A 21 19.66 -1.39 18.26
CA ALA A 21 18.69 -2.40 17.88
C ALA A 21 19.09 -3.09 16.56
N VAL A 22 18.69 -4.35 16.38
CA VAL A 22 19.04 -5.17 15.21
C VAL A 22 17.87 -5.48 14.27
N ASP A 23 16.65 -5.08 14.63
CA ASP A 23 15.45 -5.46 13.89
C ASP A 23 15.24 -4.61 12.63
N GLY A 24 15.09 -5.30 11.50
CA GLY A 24 14.73 -4.70 10.22
C GLY A 24 13.29 -4.18 10.21
N GLN A 25 13.02 -3.15 9.41
CA GLN A 25 11.67 -2.65 9.22
C GLN A 25 10.83 -3.65 8.41
N VAL A 26 9.68 -4.06 8.96
CA VAL A 26 8.63 -4.77 8.23
C VAL A 26 7.57 -3.76 7.78
N GLN A 27 7.20 -3.79 6.50
CA GLN A 27 6.28 -2.84 5.87
C GLN A 27 5.04 -3.54 5.30
N HIS A 28 3.90 -3.31 5.94
CA HIS A 28 2.59 -3.61 5.37
C HIS A 28 2.07 -2.37 4.61
N ALA A 29 1.88 -2.51 3.30
CA ALA A 29 1.32 -1.46 2.46
C ALA A 29 -0.18 -1.67 2.25
N VAL A 30 -0.95 -0.58 2.34
CA VAL A 30 -2.38 -0.56 2.02
C VAL A 30 -2.59 0.47 0.90
N THR A 31 -3.35 0.11 -0.14
CA THR A 31 -3.69 1.09 -1.20
C THR A 31 -4.49 2.24 -0.62
N SER A 32 -4.29 3.46 -1.14
CA SER A 32 -4.85 4.67 -0.53
C SER A 32 -6.37 4.78 -0.72
N PRO A 33 -7.17 5.07 0.33
CA PRO A 33 -8.59 5.38 0.16
C PRO A 33 -8.79 6.75 -0.53
N VAL A 34 -7.84 7.68 -0.38
CA VAL A 34 -7.96 9.06 -0.89
C VAL A 34 -7.86 9.12 -2.43
N MET A 35 -7.34 8.07 -3.08
CA MET A 35 -7.29 8.01 -4.54
C MET A 35 -8.58 7.47 -5.18
N MET A 36 -9.56 7.05 -4.36
CA MET A 36 -10.79 6.42 -4.85
C MET A 36 -11.83 7.46 -5.29
N SER A 37 -12.49 7.22 -6.41
CA SER A 37 -13.64 8.02 -6.85
C SER A 37 -14.96 7.29 -6.59
N ARG A 38 -15.98 8.04 -6.16
CA ARG A 38 -17.37 7.55 -6.08
C ARG A 38 -18.04 7.51 -7.47
N ARG A 39 -17.74 8.51 -8.31
CA ARG A 39 -18.22 8.54 -9.69
C ARG A 39 -17.32 7.64 -10.54
N ASP A 40 -17.96 6.80 -11.34
CA ASP A 40 -17.30 5.78 -12.17
C ASP A 40 -16.33 4.91 -11.32
N PRO A 41 -16.82 4.08 -10.40
CA PRO A 41 -15.97 3.35 -9.46
C PRO A 41 -15.05 2.33 -10.15
N TRP A 42 -15.36 1.90 -11.38
CA TRP A 42 -14.55 0.94 -12.13
C TRP A 42 -13.14 1.45 -12.39
N VAL A 43 -12.94 2.78 -12.51
CA VAL A 43 -11.60 3.36 -12.64
C VAL A 43 -10.76 3.25 -11.37
N ASN A 44 -11.33 2.81 -10.25
CA ASN A 44 -10.56 2.46 -9.06
C ASN A 44 -9.77 1.15 -9.27
N MET A 45 -10.22 0.22 -10.11
CA MET A 45 -9.47 -1.02 -10.41
C MET A 45 -8.07 -0.74 -11.02
N PRO A 46 -7.90 0.08 -12.08
CA PRO A 46 -6.56 0.40 -12.57
C PRO A 46 -5.74 1.22 -11.55
N ARG A 47 -6.37 2.07 -10.72
CA ARG A 47 -5.66 2.79 -9.65
C ARG A 47 -5.07 1.83 -8.63
N THR A 48 -5.85 0.87 -8.16
CA THR A 48 -5.40 -0.14 -7.19
C THR A 48 -4.35 -1.06 -7.81
N THR A 49 -4.49 -1.45 -9.08
CA THR A 49 -3.45 -2.20 -9.82
C THR A 49 -2.11 -1.48 -9.80
N LEU A 50 -2.06 -0.19 -10.16
CA LEU A 50 -0.82 0.58 -10.17
C LEU A 50 -0.25 0.79 -8.76
N ALA A 51 -1.11 1.01 -7.76
CA ALA A 51 -0.67 1.14 -6.37
C ALA A 51 -0.07 -0.17 -5.84
N THR A 52 -0.69 -1.32 -6.15
CA THR A 52 -0.20 -2.66 -5.78
C THR A 52 1.12 -2.98 -6.46
N LEU A 53 1.25 -2.68 -7.76
CA LEU A 53 2.53 -2.81 -8.47
C LEU A 53 3.62 -1.98 -7.79
N ALA A 54 3.32 -0.71 -7.47
CA ALA A 54 4.29 0.18 -6.84
C ALA A 54 4.64 -0.24 -5.40
N ALA A 55 3.73 -0.90 -4.67
CA ALA A 55 4.00 -1.49 -3.36
C ALA A 55 4.91 -2.72 -3.48
N GLY A 56 4.62 -3.63 -4.42
CA GLY A 56 5.44 -4.81 -4.70
C GLY A 56 6.86 -4.45 -5.16
N VAL A 57 7.01 -3.56 -6.15
CA VAL A 57 8.32 -3.06 -6.62
C VAL A 57 9.04 -2.23 -5.53
N GLY A 58 8.28 -1.60 -4.65
CA GLY A 58 8.78 -0.93 -3.47
C GLY A 58 9.29 -1.89 -2.38
N GLY A 59 8.99 -3.19 -2.49
CA GLY A 59 9.38 -4.23 -1.54
C GLY A 59 8.58 -4.17 -0.25
N ALA A 60 7.25 -3.99 -0.31
CA ALA A 60 6.39 -4.21 0.84
C ALA A 60 6.31 -5.71 1.18
N ASP A 61 6.33 -6.06 2.46
CA ASP A 61 6.28 -7.45 2.95
C ASP A 61 4.86 -8.03 2.86
N ALA A 62 3.85 -7.16 3.02
CA ALA A 62 2.45 -7.48 2.81
C ALA A 62 1.77 -6.34 2.06
N VAL A 63 0.76 -6.67 1.25
CA VAL A 63 -0.04 -5.69 0.52
C VAL A 63 -1.52 -5.97 0.71
N THR A 64 -2.27 -4.98 1.22
CA THR A 64 -3.74 -4.99 1.21
C THR A 64 -4.24 -4.06 0.12
N VAL A 65 -5.05 -4.61 -0.77
CA VAL A 65 -5.69 -3.88 -1.85
C VAL A 65 -7.11 -3.54 -1.41
N LEU A 66 -7.46 -2.26 -1.44
CA LEU A 66 -8.83 -1.83 -1.20
C LEU A 66 -9.71 -2.21 -2.41
N PRO A 67 -10.91 -2.76 -2.18
CA PRO A 67 -11.88 -3.03 -3.24
C PRO A 67 -12.22 -1.77 -4.05
N PHE A 68 -12.56 -1.95 -5.33
CA PHE A 68 -12.83 -0.81 -6.23
C PHE A 68 -14.07 0.00 -5.79
N ASP A 69 -14.98 -0.60 -5.04
CA ASP A 69 -16.21 -0.02 -4.49
C ASP A 69 -16.02 0.55 -3.07
N HIS A 70 -14.79 0.60 -2.54
CA HIS A 70 -14.52 1.06 -1.17
C HIS A 70 -15.07 2.46 -0.85
N ALA A 71 -15.15 3.36 -1.85
CA ALA A 71 -15.73 4.69 -1.67
C ALA A 71 -17.27 4.72 -1.67
N LEU A 72 -17.92 3.59 -1.99
CA LEU A 72 -19.38 3.45 -2.10
C LEU A 72 -20.00 2.79 -0.85
N GLY A 73 -19.23 2.02 -0.08
CA GLY A 73 -19.71 1.35 1.11
C GLY A 73 -18.93 0.07 1.42
N LEU A 74 -19.60 -0.87 2.08
CA LEU A 74 -19.03 -2.19 2.31
C LEU A 74 -18.91 -2.95 0.98
N PRO A 75 -17.75 -3.57 0.71
CA PRO A 75 -17.53 -4.27 -0.55
C PRO A 75 -18.41 -5.50 -0.66
N ASP A 76 -18.90 -5.80 -1.85
CA ASP A 76 -19.61 -7.05 -2.13
C ASP A 76 -18.66 -8.24 -2.40
N ALA A 77 -19.21 -9.40 -2.77
CA ALA A 77 -18.39 -10.58 -3.07
C ALA A 77 -17.54 -10.43 -4.34
N PHE A 78 -18.04 -9.68 -5.33
CA PHE A 78 -17.32 -9.45 -6.59
C PHE A 78 -16.13 -8.52 -6.35
N ALA A 79 -16.32 -7.44 -5.58
CA ALA A 79 -15.27 -6.48 -5.30
C ALA A 79 -14.13 -7.02 -4.42
N ARG A 80 -14.36 -8.12 -3.68
CA ARG A 80 -13.35 -8.79 -2.84
C ARG A 80 -12.56 -9.91 -3.54
N ARG A 81 -12.99 -10.34 -4.73
CA ARG A 81 -12.35 -11.43 -5.48
C ARG A 81 -11.04 -10.98 -6.12
#